data_AF-A0A662HAP3-F1
#
_entry.id   AF-A0A662HAP3-F1
#
_cell.length_a   1.000
_cell.length_b   1.000
_cell.length_c   1.000
_cell.angle_alpha   90.00
_cell.angle_beta   90.00
_cell.angle_gamma   90.00
#
_symmetry.space_group_name_H-M   'P 1'
#
loop_
_entity.id
_entity.type
_entity.pdbx_description
1 polymer ?
#
loop_
_entity_poly.entity_id
_entity_poly.type
_entity_poly.pdbx_seq_one_letter_code
_entity_poly.pdbx_strand_id
1 'polypeptide(L)'
;MKRALRLAIVSALTIAIIASLAYAFWWLEYGRYKAVVRAEDGTLVKVSGVLGSNSTKASVRTEDGVIVAEGYGPQLTLILKPPAKTRIVLKVKVEVENWTGVPIGIDFGFSDPSGWKEVWCPMTFNAEPGKWYTVTLTPKNITVSPDPLGGYVHVATRWFSADEVGWLDVSAVEQGGRDLLIRLYVEVVSAD
;
A
#
# COMPACT_ATOMS: atom_id res chain seq x y z
N MET A 1 57.09 8.02 3.09
CA MET A 1 55.89 8.69 3.68
C MET A 1 54.85 9.17 2.66
N LYS A 2 55.20 9.90 1.57
CA LYS A 2 54.22 10.48 0.64
C LYS A 2 53.31 9.48 -0.12
N ARG A 3 53.81 8.29 -0.48
CA ARG A 3 53.02 7.24 -1.17
C ARG A 3 51.98 6.59 -0.27
N ALA A 4 52.34 6.26 0.97
CA ALA A 4 51.43 5.65 1.94
C ALA A 4 50.28 6.61 2.31
N LEU A 5 50.58 7.91 2.48
CA LEU A 5 49.56 8.93 2.72
C LEU A 5 48.61 9.09 1.51
N ARG A 6 49.14 9.11 0.28
CA ARG A 6 48.31 9.14 -0.93
C ARG A 6 47.42 7.90 -1.06
N LEU A 7 47.94 6.71 -0.77
CA LEU A 7 47.15 5.48 -0.77
C LEU A 7 46.04 5.54 0.28
N ALA A 8 46.34 5.98 1.50
CA ALA A 8 45.34 6.13 2.56
C ALA A 8 44.23 7.11 2.18
N ILE A 9 44.57 8.26 1.57
CA ILE A 9 43.59 9.25 1.10
C ILE A 9 42.72 8.67 -0.01
N VAL A 10 43.31 7.99 -1.00
CA VAL A 10 42.55 7.38 -2.11
C VAL A 10 41.61 6.30 -1.57
N SER A 11 42.10 5.43 -0.68
CA SER A 11 41.27 4.39 -0.05
C SER A 11 40.11 4.97 0.75
N ALA A 12 40.35 6.04 1.53
CA ALA A 12 39.28 6.71 2.27
C ALA A 12 38.24 7.34 1.33
N LEU A 13 38.66 7.94 0.21
CA LEU A 13 37.76 8.49 -0.80
C LEU A 13 36.92 7.39 -1.46
N THR A 14 37.54 6.27 -1.82
CA THR A 14 36.83 5.14 -2.45
C THR A 14 35.78 4.57 -1.51
N ILE A 15 36.10 4.39 -0.22
CA ILE A 15 35.14 3.92 0.79
C ILE A 15 33.98 4.92 0.94
N ALA A 16 34.27 6.22 0.99
CA ALA A 16 33.24 7.26 1.09
C ALA A 16 32.29 7.27 -0.12
N ILE A 17 32.82 7.08 -1.34
CA ILE A 17 32.00 6.98 -2.55
C ILE A 17 31.11 5.74 -2.51
N ILE A 18 31.66 4.57 -2.15
CA ILE A 18 30.88 3.33 -2.06
C ILE A 18 29.79 3.45 -1.00
N ALA A 19 30.11 3.98 0.18
CA ALA A 19 29.13 4.21 1.24
C ALA A 19 28.03 5.19 0.81
N SER A 20 28.38 6.26 0.07
CA SER A 20 27.41 7.23 -0.44
C SER A 20 26.49 6.62 -1.50
N LEU A 21 27.03 5.78 -2.39
CA LEU A 21 26.23 5.04 -3.37
C LEU A 21 25.32 4.02 -2.68
N ALA A 22 25.83 3.26 -1.72
CA ALA A 22 25.03 2.32 -0.94
C ALA A 22 23.90 3.03 -0.19
N TYR A 23 24.18 4.19 0.41
CA TYR A 23 23.16 5.02 1.04
C TYR A 23 22.15 5.57 0.03
N ALA A 24 22.60 6.02 -1.15
CA ALA A 24 21.71 6.49 -2.21
C ALA A 24 20.80 5.36 -2.73
N PHE A 25 21.34 4.16 -2.94
CA PHE A 25 20.55 2.98 -3.32
C PHE A 25 19.58 2.59 -2.22
N TRP A 26 20.02 2.57 -0.96
CA TRP A 26 19.14 2.31 0.18
C TRP A 26 18.03 3.36 0.30
N TRP A 27 18.34 4.65 0.12
CA TRP A 27 17.36 5.74 0.16
C TRP A 27 16.36 5.66 -0.99
N LEU A 28 16.81 5.35 -2.20
CA LEU A 28 15.96 5.14 -3.36
C LEU A 28 15.05 3.91 -3.18
N GLU A 29 15.56 2.86 -2.54
CA GLU A 29 14.84 1.59 -2.40
C GLU A 29 14.00 1.47 -1.12
N TYR A 30 14.31 2.24 -0.07
CA TYR A 30 13.69 2.13 1.26
C TYR A 30 13.34 3.49 1.87
N GLY A 31 14.16 4.53 1.66
CA GLY A 31 13.98 5.85 2.27
C GLY A 31 12.72 6.62 1.86
N ARG A 32 12.09 6.24 0.74
CA ARG A 32 10.82 6.84 0.28
C ARG A 32 9.58 6.22 0.94
N TYR A 33 9.74 5.08 1.62
CA TYR A 33 8.62 4.32 2.18
C TYR A 33 8.45 4.63 3.65
N LYS A 34 7.18 4.73 4.09
CA LYS A 34 6.87 4.98 5.51
C LYS A 34 7.02 3.72 6.36
N ALA A 35 6.85 2.54 5.77
CA ALA A 35 7.04 1.26 6.44
C ALA A 35 7.37 0.14 5.46
N VAL A 36 7.96 -0.94 5.98
CA VAL A 36 8.10 -2.22 5.27
C VAL A 36 7.59 -3.31 6.20
N VAL A 37 6.62 -4.09 5.72
CA VAL A 37 5.97 -5.18 6.45
C VAL A 37 6.22 -6.49 5.70
N ARG A 38 6.24 -7.60 6.43
CA ARG A 38 6.32 -8.94 5.84
C ARG A 38 5.02 -9.68 6.13
N ALA A 39 4.37 -10.17 5.08
CA ALA A 39 3.19 -11.02 5.18
C ALA A 39 3.56 -12.43 5.70
N GLU A 40 2.57 -13.21 6.12
CA GLU A 40 2.77 -14.56 6.65
C GLU A 40 3.43 -15.50 5.63
N ASP A 41 3.09 -15.35 4.35
CA ASP A 41 3.68 -16.11 3.24
C ASP A 41 5.11 -15.68 2.86
N GLY A 42 5.64 -14.66 3.53
CA GLY A 42 6.98 -14.11 3.29
C GLY A 42 7.02 -12.93 2.30
N THR A 43 5.90 -12.55 1.69
CA THR A 43 5.77 -11.39 0.80
C THR A 43 6.23 -10.12 1.50
N LEU A 44 7.08 -9.35 0.83
CA LEU A 44 7.51 -8.04 1.31
C LEU A 44 6.56 -6.97 0.81
N VAL A 45 6.02 -6.19 1.74
CA VAL A 45 5.06 -5.11 1.48
C VAL A 45 5.73 -3.79 1.83
N LYS A 46 6.03 -2.98 0.81
CA LYS A 46 6.52 -1.62 1.03
C LYS A 46 5.34 -0.66 1.02
N VAL A 47 5.24 0.17 2.05
CA VAL A 47 4.14 1.11 2.23
C VAL A 47 4.62 2.50 1.89
N SER A 48 4.14 3.06 0.78
CA SER A 48 4.32 4.46 0.47
C SER A 48 3.19 5.27 1.10
N GLY A 49 3.52 6.41 1.70
CA GLY A 49 2.52 7.33 2.22
C GLY A 49 1.65 7.92 1.10
N VAL A 50 0.51 8.46 1.53
CA VAL A 50 -0.63 8.92 0.72
C VAL A 50 -0.22 9.85 -0.43
N LEU A 51 -0.43 9.41 -1.67
CA LEU A 51 -0.37 10.25 -2.86
C LEU A 51 -1.78 10.80 -3.14
N GLY A 52 -2.16 11.86 -2.42
CA GLY A 52 -3.42 12.54 -2.65
C GLY A 52 -3.42 13.94 -2.04
N SER A 53 -3.71 14.96 -2.85
CA SER A 53 -3.57 16.40 -2.54
C SER A 53 -4.41 16.93 -1.37
N ASN A 54 -5.36 16.14 -0.85
CA ASN A 54 -6.27 16.54 0.23
C ASN A 54 -6.01 15.83 1.57
N SER A 55 -5.01 14.95 1.66
CA SER A 55 -4.73 14.15 2.86
C SER A 55 -3.81 14.88 3.86
N THR A 56 -4.22 16.07 4.32
CA THR A 56 -3.43 16.92 5.23
C THR A 56 -3.13 16.30 6.61
N LYS A 57 -3.61 15.08 6.91
CA LYS A 57 -3.40 14.40 8.20
C LYS A 57 -3.20 12.88 8.11
N ALA A 58 -2.71 12.34 6.99
CA ALA A 58 -2.50 10.91 6.90
C ALA A 58 -1.24 10.43 7.64
N SER A 59 -1.44 9.85 8.83
CA SER A 59 -0.39 9.12 9.54
C SER A 59 -0.39 7.65 9.12
N VAL A 60 0.80 7.04 9.02
CA VAL A 60 0.94 5.60 8.75
C VAL A 60 1.75 5.00 9.87
N ARG A 61 1.24 3.95 10.50
CA ARG A 61 1.95 3.15 11.49
C ARG A 61 1.74 1.67 11.23
N THR A 62 2.62 0.85 11.77
CA THR A 62 2.53 -0.61 11.71
C THR A 62 2.37 -1.16 13.10
N GLU A 63 1.33 -1.99 13.31
CA GLU A 63 1.02 -2.66 14.56
C GLU A 63 0.91 -4.16 14.26
N ASP A 64 1.86 -4.97 14.72
CA ASP A 64 1.84 -6.44 14.56
C ASP A 64 1.58 -6.93 13.13
N GLY A 65 2.13 -6.26 12.12
CA GLY A 65 1.94 -6.59 10.70
C GLY A 65 0.71 -5.94 10.04
N VAL A 66 -0.10 -5.22 10.81
CA VAL A 66 -1.21 -4.41 10.32
C VAL A 66 -0.73 -2.99 10.02
N ILE A 67 -1.02 -2.51 8.82
CA ILE A 67 -0.74 -1.14 8.38
C ILE A 67 -1.97 -0.30 8.68
N VAL A 68 -1.79 0.79 9.42
CA VAL A 68 -2.87 1.69 9.82
C VAL A 68 -2.65 3.05 9.16
N ALA A 69 -3.63 3.51 8.39
CA ALA A 69 -3.74 4.88 7.91
C ALA A 69 -4.91 5.61 8.56
N GLU A 70 -4.71 6.84 8.99
CA GLU A 70 -5.76 7.66 9.62
C GLU A 70 -5.90 8.99 8.90
N GLY A 71 -7.12 9.43 8.57
CA GLY A 71 -7.33 10.71 7.93
C GLY A 71 -8.76 10.92 7.43
N TYR A 72 -8.99 12.01 6.71
CA TYR A 72 -10.23 12.25 5.96
C TYR A 72 -10.06 11.65 4.56
N GLY A 73 -10.65 10.48 4.33
CA GLY A 73 -10.38 9.70 3.11
C GLY A 73 -8.97 9.09 3.06
N PRO A 74 -8.55 8.29 4.07
CA PRO A 74 -7.21 7.71 4.09
C PRO A 74 -7.01 6.77 2.88
N GLN A 75 -5.84 6.86 2.27
CA GLN A 75 -5.41 6.00 1.18
C GLN A 75 -4.00 5.47 1.46
N LEU A 76 -3.78 4.19 1.19
CA LEU A 76 -2.51 3.49 1.37
C LEU A 76 -2.05 2.96 0.02
N THR A 77 -0.81 3.27 -0.35
CA THR A 77 -0.19 2.68 -1.54
C THR A 77 0.75 1.57 -1.11
N LEU A 78 0.42 0.34 -1.48
CA LEU A 78 1.15 -0.89 -1.16
C LEU A 78 1.92 -1.36 -2.39
N ILE A 79 3.20 -1.66 -2.22
CA ILE A 79 4.04 -2.26 -3.27
C ILE A 79 4.42 -3.66 -2.81
N LEU A 80 3.95 -4.68 -3.54
CA LEU A 80 4.18 -6.09 -3.25
C LEU A 80 5.46 -6.56 -3.94
N LYS A 81 6.33 -7.25 -3.19
CA LYS A 81 7.55 -7.88 -3.71
C LYS A 81 7.61 -9.35 -3.25
N PRO A 82 7.56 -10.34 -4.17
CA PRO A 82 7.39 -10.17 -5.62
C PRO A 82 6.02 -9.57 -5.99
N PRO A 83 5.87 -9.03 -7.21
CA PRO A 83 4.58 -8.55 -7.73
C PRO A 83 3.55 -9.70 -7.74
N ALA A 84 2.31 -9.42 -7.30
CA ALA A 84 1.23 -10.40 -7.25
C ALA A 84 0.68 -10.64 -8.66
N LYS A 85 0.57 -11.90 -9.07
CA LYS A 85 0.15 -12.25 -10.43
C LYS A 85 -1.31 -12.68 -10.50
N THR A 86 -1.71 -13.51 -9.54
CA THR A 86 -2.96 -14.24 -9.59
C THR A 86 -3.92 -13.84 -8.47
N ARG A 87 -3.38 -13.53 -7.28
CA ARG A 87 -4.20 -13.38 -6.09
C ARG A 87 -3.52 -12.52 -5.03
N ILE A 88 -4.29 -11.64 -4.42
CA ILE A 88 -3.90 -10.91 -3.21
C ILE A 88 -4.96 -11.18 -2.15
N VAL A 89 -4.54 -11.58 -0.95
CA VAL A 89 -5.42 -11.78 0.20
C VAL A 89 -5.07 -10.75 1.26
N LEU A 90 -6.07 -9.95 1.64
CA LEU A 90 -5.96 -8.90 2.63
C LEU A 90 -6.95 -9.16 3.76
N LYS A 91 -6.63 -8.71 4.97
CA LYS A 91 -7.65 -8.36 5.95
C LYS A 91 -7.73 -6.84 6.04
N VAL A 92 -8.94 -6.31 5.96
CA VAL A 92 -9.19 -4.87 6.06
C VAL A 92 -10.23 -4.59 7.14
N LYS A 93 -10.04 -3.48 7.86
CA LYS A 93 -11.01 -2.94 8.80
C LYS A 93 -10.99 -1.43 8.68
N VAL A 94 -12.15 -0.81 8.85
CA VAL A 94 -12.24 0.64 9.00
C VAL A 94 -12.82 0.96 10.37
N GLU A 95 -12.32 2.00 11.01
CA GLU A 95 -12.93 2.59 12.20
C GLU A 95 -13.24 4.05 11.92
N VAL A 96 -14.37 4.51 12.41
CA VAL A 96 -14.83 5.89 12.22
C VAL A 96 -15.27 6.42 13.56
N GLU A 97 -14.73 7.57 13.94
CA GLU A 97 -15.17 8.25 15.15
C GLU A 97 -16.62 8.73 14.97
N ASN A 98 -17.49 8.47 15.97
CA ASN A 98 -18.91 8.85 15.94
C ASN A 98 -19.69 8.29 14.74
N TRP A 99 -19.44 7.04 14.37
CA TRP A 99 -20.14 6.39 13.25
C TRP A 99 -21.67 6.49 13.38
N THR A 100 -22.33 7.05 12.35
CA THR A 100 -23.78 7.30 12.35
C THR A 100 -24.57 6.26 11.54
N GLY A 101 -24.02 5.07 11.31
CA GLY A 101 -24.68 4.00 10.55
C GLY A 101 -24.50 4.07 9.03
N VAL A 102 -23.68 4.99 8.51
CA VAL A 102 -23.43 5.12 7.05
C VAL A 102 -22.32 4.15 6.62
N PRO A 103 -22.49 3.35 5.55
CA PRO A 103 -21.45 2.46 5.08
C PRO A 103 -20.19 3.22 4.62
N ILE A 104 -19.02 2.61 4.84
CA ILE A 104 -17.74 3.14 4.36
C ILE A 104 -17.30 2.34 3.14
N GLY A 105 -17.12 3.02 2.01
CA GLY A 105 -16.59 2.39 0.81
C GLY A 105 -15.11 2.10 1.01
N ILE A 106 -14.71 0.85 0.83
CA ILE A 106 -13.30 0.45 0.72
C ILE A 106 -13.02 0.19 -0.75
N ASP A 107 -12.09 0.96 -1.31
CA ASP A 107 -11.72 0.92 -2.73
C ASP A 107 -10.30 0.37 -2.91
N PHE A 108 -10.14 -0.47 -3.92
CA PHE A 108 -8.89 -1.10 -4.33
C PHE A 108 -8.54 -0.64 -5.74
N GLY A 109 -7.55 0.25 -5.84
CA GLY A 109 -6.95 0.70 -7.09
C GLY A 109 -5.68 -0.09 -7.42
N PHE A 110 -5.41 -0.29 -8.70
CA PHE A 110 -4.24 -1.02 -9.18
C PHE A 110 -3.55 -0.22 -10.28
N SER A 111 -2.21 -0.19 -10.30
CA SER A 111 -1.44 0.01 -11.54
C SER A 111 -0.52 -1.19 -11.68
N ASP A 112 -0.82 -2.03 -12.68
CA ASP A 112 -0.23 -3.34 -12.98
C ASP A 112 0.59 -4.01 -11.85
N PRO A 113 -0.06 -4.61 -10.82
CA PRO A 113 0.57 -5.32 -9.69
C PRO A 113 1.44 -6.51 -10.10
N SER A 114 1.49 -6.86 -11.38
CA SER A 114 2.17 -8.04 -11.91
C SER A 114 3.41 -7.68 -12.73
N GLY A 115 3.41 -6.55 -13.46
CA GLY A 115 4.38 -6.26 -14.52
C GLY A 115 4.22 -7.15 -15.76
N TRP A 116 3.09 -7.87 -15.88
CA TRP A 116 2.79 -8.83 -16.94
C TRP A 116 1.66 -8.36 -17.87
N LYS A 117 1.21 -7.10 -17.77
CA LYS A 117 0.07 -6.56 -18.55
C LYS A 117 -1.25 -7.30 -18.27
N GLU A 118 -1.38 -7.94 -17.10
CA GLU A 118 -2.66 -8.50 -16.67
C GLU A 118 -3.51 -7.39 -16.06
N VAL A 119 -4.69 -7.14 -16.63
CA VAL A 119 -5.54 -6.01 -16.25
C VAL A 119 -6.25 -6.34 -14.94
N TRP A 120 -5.77 -5.77 -13.84
CA TRP A 120 -6.51 -5.69 -12.59
C TRP A 120 -7.47 -4.50 -12.65
N CYS A 121 -8.77 -4.75 -12.48
CA CYS A 121 -9.77 -3.69 -12.47
C CYS A 121 -9.94 -3.12 -11.05
N PRO A 122 -10.18 -1.81 -10.88
CA PRO A 122 -10.53 -1.27 -9.57
C PRO A 122 -11.84 -1.88 -9.05
N MET A 123 -11.87 -2.14 -7.74
CA MET A 123 -12.96 -2.85 -7.07
C MET A 123 -13.28 -2.16 -5.76
N THR A 124 -14.57 -2.03 -5.44
CA THR A 124 -15.02 -1.42 -4.19
C THR A 124 -16.05 -2.30 -3.50
N PHE A 125 -16.15 -2.21 -2.17
CA PHE A 125 -17.29 -2.73 -1.40
C PHE A 125 -17.62 -1.82 -0.21
N ASN A 126 -18.81 -1.97 0.36
CA ASN A 126 -19.26 -1.20 1.52
C ASN A 126 -19.04 -1.96 2.83
N ALA A 127 -18.14 -1.45 3.65
CA ALA A 127 -17.79 -2.00 4.95
C ALA A 127 -18.59 -1.38 6.10
N GLU A 128 -18.85 -2.18 7.12
CA GLU A 128 -19.30 -1.73 8.43
C GLU A 128 -18.08 -1.39 9.31
N PRO A 129 -18.03 -0.18 9.88
CA PRO A 129 -16.96 0.18 10.80
C PRO A 129 -16.84 -0.76 12.00
N GLY A 130 -15.59 -1.04 12.40
CA GLY A 130 -15.24 -1.94 13.49
C GLY A 130 -15.16 -3.42 13.11
N LYS A 131 -15.65 -3.82 11.92
CA LYS A 131 -15.58 -5.20 11.44
C LYS A 131 -14.36 -5.46 10.57
N TRP A 132 -13.76 -6.63 10.76
CA TRP A 132 -12.71 -7.16 9.89
C TRP A 132 -13.32 -7.91 8.71
N TYR A 133 -12.75 -7.68 7.53
CA TYR A 133 -13.10 -8.34 6.29
C TYR A 133 -11.86 -8.98 5.67
N THR A 134 -11.94 -10.25 5.34
CA THR A 134 -10.99 -10.93 4.45
C THR A 134 -11.39 -10.62 3.01
N VAL A 135 -10.49 -10.02 2.26
CA VAL A 135 -10.68 -9.62 0.87
C VAL A 135 -9.71 -10.40 0.01
N THR A 136 -10.25 -11.20 -0.91
CA THR A 136 -9.49 -11.88 -1.94
C THR A 136 -9.67 -11.13 -3.25
N LEU A 137 -8.59 -10.54 -3.74
CA LEU A 137 -8.53 -9.80 -4.99
C LEU A 137 -7.86 -10.70 -6.04
N THR A 138 -8.47 -10.78 -7.20
CA THR A 138 -7.93 -11.40 -8.42
C THR A 138 -8.13 -10.40 -9.56
N PRO A 139 -7.46 -10.54 -10.73
CA PRO A 139 -7.51 -9.52 -11.79
C PRO A 139 -8.92 -9.04 -12.19
N LYS A 140 -9.94 -9.89 -12.06
CA LYS A 140 -11.32 -9.61 -12.52
C LYS A 140 -12.40 -9.84 -11.47
N ASN A 141 -12.03 -10.22 -10.26
CA ASN A 141 -13.01 -10.56 -9.23
C ASN A 141 -12.52 -10.16 -7.84
N ILE A 142 -13.49 -9.80 -7.01
CA ILE A 142 -13.33 -9.57 -5.58
C ILE A 142 -14.22 -10.54 -4.83
N THR A 143 -13.69 -11.15 -3.78
CA THR A 143 -14.46 -11.93 -2.81
C THR A 143 -14.21 -11.36 -1.44
N VAL A 144 -15.28 -11.11 -0.68
CA VAL A 144 -15.21 -10.49 0.65
C VAL A 144 -15.92 -11.38 1.65
N SER A 145 -15.30 -11.61 2.81
CA SER A 145 -15.89 -12.38 3.91
C SER A 145 -15.57 -11.73 5.26
N PRO A 146 -16.54 -11.55 6.19
CA PRO A 146 -17.96 -11.87 6.05
C PRO A 146 -18.65 -10.98 5.00
N ASP A 147 -19.92 -11.29 4.68
CA ASP A 147 -20.67 -10.51 3.69
C ASP A 147 -20.70 -9.02 4.05
N PRO A 148 -20.34 -8.13 3.11
CA PRO A 148 -20.34 -6.69 3.34
C PRO A 148 -21.76 -6.11 3.34
N LEU A 149 -21.91 -4.84 3.73
CA LEU A 149 -23.20 -4.14 3.72
C LEU A 149 -23.75 -3.91 2.29
N GLY A 150 -22.92 -4.15 1.26
CA GLY A 150 -23.30 -4.19 -0.15
C GLY A 150 -22.17 -3.77 -1.09
N GLY A 151 -22.51 -3.59 -2.37
CA GLY A 151 -21.76 -2.72 -3.28
C GLY A 151 -20.50 -3.30 -3.93
N TYR A 152 -20.54 -4.52 -4.47
CA TYR A 152 -19.49 -4.95 -5.41
C TYR A 152 -19.62 -4.14 -6.71
N VAL A 153 -18.77 -3.14 -6.88
CA VAL A 153 -18.72 -2.38 -8.13
C VAL A 153 -17.35 -2.59 -8.75
N HIS A 154 -17.36 -3.14 -9.97
CA HIS A 154 -16.23 -3.05 -10.86
C HIS A 154 -16.25 -1.66 -11.48
N VAL A 155 -15.32 -0.80 -11.06
CA VAL A 155 -15.20 0.54 -11.63
C VAL A 155 -14.50 0.41 -12.99
N ALA A 156 -14.94 1.20 -13.97
CA ALA A 156 -14.50 1.10 -15.37
C ALA A 156 -12.97 1.03 -15.50
N THR A 157 -12.53 0.19 -16.45
CA THR A 157 -11.13 -0.11 -16.75
C THR A 157 -10.31 1.17 -16.91
N ARG A 158 -9.40 1.44 -15.97
CA ARG A 158 -8.33 2.42 -16.18
C ARG A 158 -7.16 1.69 -16.83
N TRP A 159 -6.74 2.19 -17.98
CA TRP A 159 -5.53 1.72 -18.66
C TRP A 159 -4.35 2.43 -18.01
N PHE A 160 -3.45 1.67 -17.41
CA PHE A 160 -2.18 2.20 -16.89
C PHE A 160 -1.05 1.90 -17.87
N SER A 161 -0.03 2.76 -17.87
CA SER A 161 1.10 2.66 -18.80
C SER A 161 1.98 1.45 -18.48
N ALA A 162 2.60 0.86 -19.51
CA ALA A 162 3.35 -0.41 -19.41
C ALA A 162 4.60 -0.37 -18.49
N ASP A 163 4.98 0.83 -18.02
CA ASP A 163 6.16 1.07 -17.20
C ASP A 163 5.80 1.42 -15.73
N GLU A 164 4.51 1.44 -15.37
CA GLU A 164 4.06 1.66 -13.99
C GLU A 164 4.07 0.35 -13.20
N VAL A 165 5.11 0.18 -12.37
CA VAL A 165 5.28 -1.02 -11.55
C VAL A 165 4.29 -1.03 -10.37
N GLY A 166 3.35 -1.95 -10.45
CA GLY A 166 2.80 -2.79 -9.39
C GLY A 166 2.54 -2.25 -8.00
N TRP A 167 1.65 -1.26 -7.92
CA TRP A 167 1.08 -0.81 -6.64
C TRP A 167 -0.40 -1.20 -6.49
N LEU A 168 -0.81 -1.40 -5.25
CA LEU A 168 -2.19 -1.54 -4.81
C LEU A 168 -2.52 -0.34 -3.92
N ASP A 169 -3.43 0.49 -4.40
CA ASP A 169 -4.02 1.56 -3.59
C ASP A 169 -5.22 1.00 -2.84
N VAL A 170 -5.21 1.12 -1.51
CA VAL A 170 -6.35 0.79 -0.66
C VAL A 170 -6.83 2.09 -0.02
N SER A 171 -8.06 2.48 -0.27
CA SER A 171 -8.63 3.70 0.31
C SER A 171 -9.96 3.44 0.99
N ALA A 172 -10.28 4.28 1.96
CA ALA A 172 -11.57 4.26 2.64
C ALA A 172 -12.22 5.64 2.54
N VAL A 173 -13.44 5.69 2.01
CA VAL A 173 -14.18 6.94 1.82
C VAL A 173 -15.63 6.75 2.25
N GLU A 174 -16.19 7.73 2.96
CA GLU A 174 -17.62 7.74 3.24
C GLU A 174 -18.40 8.10 1.96
N GLN A 175 -19.39 7.29 1.59
CA GLN A 175 -20.18 7.53 0.37
C GLN A 175 -21.15 8.72 0.47
N GLY A 176 -21.26 9.35 1.65
CA GLY A 176 -22.15 10.47 1.94
C GLY A 176 -21.54 11.86 1.76
N GLY A 177 -20.23 11.97 1.46
CA GLY A 177 -19.54 13.24 1.24
C GLY A 177 -19.28 14.07 2.50
N ARG A 178 -19.33 13.46 3.70
CA ARG A 178 -18.95 14.06 4.97
C ARG A 178 -17.47 13.84 5.26
N ASP A 179 -16.84 14.86 5.84
CA ASP A 179 -15.47 14.75 6.34
C ASP A 179 -15.45 13.95 7.65
N LEU A 180 -15.42 12.61 7.53
CA LEU A 180 -15.23 11.71 8.65
C LEU A 180 -13.75 11.37 8.82
N LEU A 181 -13.28 11.41 10.07
CA LEU A 181 -11.96 10.88 10.40
C LEU A 181 -12.05 9.35 10.42
N ILE A 182 -11.39 8.73 9.46
CA ILE A 182 -11.40 7.28 9.24
C ILE A 182 -10.01 6.73 9.57
N ARG A 183 -9.97 5.61 10.29
CA ARG A 183 -8.79 4.75 10.42
C ARG A 183 -8.98 3.52 9.54
N LEU A 184 -8.14 3.37 8.54
CA LEU A 184 -8.06 2.22 7.65
C LEU A 184 -6.94 1.30 8.13
N TYR A 185 -7.31 0.07 8.47
CA TYR A 185 -6.41 -1.02 8.84
C TYR A 185 -6.31 -1.98 7.67
N VAL A 186 -5.09 -2.31 7.26
CA VAL A 186 -4.80 -3.26 6.17
C VAL A 186 -3.69 -4.20 6.59
N GLU A 187 -3.98 -5.50 6.56
CA GLU A 187 -3.02 -6.58 6.76
C GLU A 187 -2.93 -7.35 5.44
N VAL A 188 -1.72 -7.49 4.91
CA VAL A 188 -1.49 -8.36 3.75
C VAL A 188 -1.23 -9.76 4.28
N VAL A 189 -2.12 -10.70 3.97
CA VAL A 189 -2.02 -12.09 4.40
C VAL A 189 -1.16 -12.87 3.43
N SER A 190 -1.45 -12.75 2.13
CA SER A 190 -0.67 -13.39 1.08
C SER A 190 -0.77 -12.68 -0.26
N ALA A 191 0.23 -12.90 -1.13
CA ALA A 191 0.23 -12.42 -2.51
C ALA A 191 0.96 -13.40 -3.45
N ASP A 192 0.21 -13.96 -4.41
CA ASP A 192 0.68 -14.96 -5.37
C ASP A 192 0.66 -14.42 -6.81
#